data_AF-A0A965QEE8-F1
#
_entry.id   AF-A0A965QEE8-F1
#
_cell.length_a   1.000
_cell.length_b   1.000
_cell.length_c   1.000
_cell.angle_alpha   90.00
_cell.angle_beta   90.00
_cell.angle_gamma   90.00
#
_symmetry.space_group_name_H-M   'P 1'
#
loop_
_entity.id
_entity.type
_entity.pdbx_description
1 polymer ?
#
loop_
_entity_poly.entity_id
_entity_poly.type
_entity_poly.pdbx_seq_one_letter_code
_entity_poly.pdbx_strand_id
1 'polypeptide(L)'
;MLYWLVMGLCQGRVFEKYLCGSVIPFVRINDVKKALNWLSFNHTAKLVQYKKKVIAIQKVQQAKNSILQQLQSLQSLQKVLVSDLMK
;
A
#
# COMPACT_ATOMS: atom_id res chain seq x y z
N MET A 1 12.13 -4.23 6.64
CA MET A 1 11.66 -5.38 5.84
C MET A 1 10.23 -5.79 6.21
N LEU A 2 9.90 -5.93 7.50
CA LEU A 2 8.56 -6.28 8.00
C LEU A 2 7.45 -5.30 7.56
N TYR A 3 7.73 -3.99 7.51
CA TYR A 3 6.76 -2.98 7.06
C TYR A 3 6.15 -3.30 5.68
N TRP A 4 6.99 -3.59 4.68
CA TRP A 4 6.53 -3.90 3.32
C TRP A 4 5.78 -5.23 3.24
N LEU A 5 6.10 -6.16 4.15
CA LEU A 5 5.39 -7.44 4.26
C LEU A 5 4.00 -7.25 4.84
N VAL A 6 3.88 -6.54 5.97
CA VAL A 6 2.58 -6.19 6.55
C VAL A 6 1.75 -5.35 5.58
N MET A 7 2.37 -4.39 4.89
CA MET A 7 1.69 -3.55 3.91
C MET A 7 1.21 -4.36 2.70
N GLY A 8 2.03 -5.27 2.16
CA GLY A 8 1.61 -6.18 1.10
C GLY A 8 0.45 -7.08 1.52
N LEU A 9 0.41 -7.51 2.79
CA LEU A 9 -0.71 -8.29 3.34
C LEU A 9 -1.99 -7.48 3.48
N CYS A 10 -1.89 -6.22 3.89
CA CYS A 10 -3.02 -5.28 3.89
C CYS A 10 -3.55 -5.04 2.48
N GLN A 11 -2.66 -4.76 1.51
CA GLN A 11 -3.06 -4.55 0.12
C GLN A 11 -3.66 -5.80 -0.51
N GLY A 12 -3.14 -6.98 -0.17
CA GLY A 12 -3.66 -8.27 -0.59
C GLY A 12 -4.89 -8.75 0.17
N ARG A 13 -5.50 -7.91 1.01
CA ARG A 13 -6.73 -8.22 1.78
C ARG A 13 -6.65 -9.45 2.66
N VAL A 14 -5.43 -9.89 3.03
CA VAL A 14 -5.22 -11.11 3.84
C VAL A 14 -5.80 -10.96 5.24
N PHE A 15 -5.91 -9.73 5.73
CA PHE A 15 -6.49 -9.43 7.02
C PHE A 15 -8.02 -9.33 7.02
N GLU A 16 -8.71 -9.34 5.86
CA GLU A 16 -10.18 -9.24 5.81
C GLU A 16 -10.86 -10.38 6.59
N LYS A 17 -10.31 -11.60 6.50
CA LYS A 17 -10.79 -12.77 7.28
C LYS A 17 -10.56 -12.67 8.79
N TYR A 18 -9.74 -11.73 9.25
CA TYR A 18 -9.42 -11.49 10.65
C TYR A 18 -10.00 -10.17 11.17
N LEU A 19 -10.78 -9.45 10.36
CA LEU A 19 -11.49 -8.25 10.79
C LEU A 19 -12.59 -8.65 11.78
N CYS A 20 -12.66 -7.93 12.89
CA CYS A 20 -13.67 -8.06 13.92
C CYS A 20 -14.13 -6.67 14.35
N GLY A 21 -15.30 -6.60 14.99
CA GLY A 21 -15.93 -5.33 15.35
C GLY A 21 -16.99 -4.92 14.32
N SER A 22 -18.12 -4.43 14.81
CA SER A 22 -19.28 -4.11 13.98
C SER A 22 -19.18 -2.69 13.40
N VAL A 23 -18.97 -1.69 14.27
CA VAL A 23 -18.94 -0.28 13.86
C VAL A 23 -17.56 0.15 13.39
N ILE A 24 -16.50 -0.36 14.04
CA ILE A 24 -15.11 -0.06 13.69
C ILE A 24 -14.39 -1.40 13.51
N PRO A 25 -14.05 -1.79 12.28
CA PRO A 25 -13.36 -3.04 12.03
C PRO A 25 -11.89 -2.94 12.45
N PHE A 26 -11.42 -3.90 13.25
CA PHE A 26 -10.04 -4.00 13.71
C PHE A 26 -9.53 -5.44 13.64
N VAL A 27 -8.21 -5.60 13.64
CA VAL A 27 -7.55 -6.91 13.69
C VAL A 27 -6.87 -7.06 15.05
N ARG A 28 -7.10 -8.17 15.75
CA ARG A 28 -6.45 -8.41 17.05
C ARG A 28 -4.97 -8.70 16.84
N ILE A 29 -4.14 -8.26 17.78
CA ILE A 29 -2.69 -8.43 17.70
C ILE A 29 -2.26 -9.92 17.59
N ASN A 30 -3.02 -10.83 18.20
CA ASN A 30 -2.76 -12.27 18.11
C ASN A 30 -3.00 -12.81 16.70
N ASP A 31 -4.01 -12.28 15.99
CA ASP A 31 -4.31 -12.70 14.62
C ASP A 31 -3.29 -12.14 13.63
N VAL A 32 -2.78 -10.92 13.88
CA VAL A 32 -1.64 -10.37 13.15
C VAL A 32 -0.39 -11.26 13.32
N LYS A 33 -0.08 -11.68 14.56
CA LYS A 33 1.05 -12.58 14.85
C LYS A 33 0.88 -13.94 14.15
N LYS A 34 -0.32 -14.52 14.15
CA LYS A 34 -0.62 -15.77 13.44
C LYS A 34 -0.42 -15.64 11.93
N ALA A 35 -0.92 -14.57 11.32
CA ALA A 35 -0.76 -14.31 9.90
C ALA A 35 0.73 -14.15 9.51
N LEU A 36 1.50 -13.43 10.34
CA LEU A 36 2.94 -13.26 10.15
C LEU A 36 3.70 -14.59 10.27
N ASN A 37 3.38 -15.41 11.27
CA ASN A 37 4.03 -16.71 11.47
C ASN A 37 3.71 -17.69 10.34
N TRP A 38 2.45 -17.72 9.88
CA TRP A 38 2.05 -18.54 8.73
C TRP A 38 2.79 -18.14 7.45
N LEU A 39 2.99 -16.83 7.23
CA LEU A 39 3.83 -16.37 6.14
C LEU A 39 5.28 -16.76 6.31
N SER A 40 5.86 -16.56 7.50
CA SER A 40 7.27 -16.85 7.75
C SER A 40 7.61 -18.32 7.53
N PHE A 41 6.69 -19.23 7.89
CA PHE A 41 6.86 -20.67 7.70
C PHE A 41 6.78 -21.07 6.21
N ASN A 42 5.87 -20.46 5.45
CA ASN A 42 5.69 -20.77 4.03
C ASN A 42 6.68 -20.04 3.11
N HIS A 43 7.29 -18.95 3.57
CA HIS A 43 8.13 -18.09 2.73
C HIS A 43 9.62 -18.45 2.71
N THR A 44 10.15 -19.22 3.66
CA THR A 44 11.57 -19.61 3.69
C THR A 44 12.05 -20.22 2.36
N ALA A 45 11.20 -20.99 1.68
CA ALA A 45 11.49 -21.56 0.36
C ALA A 45 11.31 -20.59 -0.84
N LYS A 46 10.64 -19.45 -0.67
CA LYS A 46 10.26 -18.49 -1.75
C LYS A 46 10.78 -17.06 -1.53
N LEU A 47 11.68 -16.84 -0.57
CA LEU A 47 12.20 -15.52 -0.18
C LEU A 47 12.75 -14.70 -1.36
N VAL A 48 13.44 -15.34 -2.31
CA VAL A 48 14.03 -14.67 -3.47
C VAL A 48 12.96 -14.12 -4.42
N GLN A 49 11.90 -14.89 -4.71
CA GLN A 49 10.78 -14.44 -5.54
C GLN A 49 9.97 -13.35 -4.83
N TYR A 50 9.83 -13.46 -3.52
CA TYR A 50 9.15 -12.47 -2.69
C TYR A 50 9.85 -11.10 -2.75
N LYS A 51 11.18 -11.07 -2.58
CA LYS A 51 11.95 -9.82 -2.66
C LYS A 51 11.76 -9.12 -4.02
N LYS A 52 11.75 -9.87 -5.12
CA LYS A 52 11.47 -9.32 -6.47
C LYS A 52 10.06 -8.71 -6.56
N LYS A 53 9.05 -9.41 -6.03
CA LYS A 53 7.66 -8.90 -6.02
C LYS A 53 7.51 -7.64 -5.16
N VAL A 54 8.15 -7.57 -4.00
CA VAL A 54 8.14 -6.36 -3.15
C VAL A 54 8.78 -5.17 -3.86
N ILE A 55 9.91 -5.36 -4.54
CA ILE A 55 10.55 -4.30 -5.33
C ILE A 55 9.63 -3.83 -6.46
N ALA A 56 8.92 -4.75 -7.12
CA ALA A 56 7.95 -4.39 -8.15
C ALA A 56 6.80 -3.54 -7.58
N ILE A 57 6.23 -3.94 -6.44
CA ILE A 57 5.17 -3.18 -5.75
C ILE A 57 5.66 -1.78 -5.36
N GLN A 58 6.90 -1.66 -4.86
CA GLN A 58 7.49 -0.37 -4.53
C GLN A 58 7.61 0.55 -5.75
N LYS A 59 8.06 0.01 -6.89
CA LYS A 59 8.16 0.78 -8.15
C LYS A 59 6.79 1.26 -8.63
N VAL A 60 5.77 0.40 -8.54
CA VAL A 60 4.38 0.78 -8.88
C VAL A 60 3.89 1.90 -7.96
N GLN A 61 4.16 1.81 -6.65
CA GLN A 61 3.77 2.84 -5.70
C GLN A 61 4.49 4.17 -5.96
N GLN A 62 5.77 4.13 -6.32
CA GLN A 62 6.53 5.33 -6.71
C GLN A 62 5.93 5.98 -7.96
N ALA A 63 5.66 5.18 -9.00
CA ALA A 63 5.04 5.68 -10.23
C ALA A 63 3.66 6.34 -9.95
N LYS A 64 2.83 5.70 -9.11
CA LYS A 64 1.55 6.28 -8.67
C LYS A 64 1.74 7.63 -8.00
N ASN A 65 2.71 7.75 -7.09
CA ASN A 65 2.97 9.01 -6.39
C ASN A 65 3.44 10.11 -7.35
N SER A 66 4.31 9.79 -8.31
CA SER A 66 4.75 10.74 -9.34
C SER A 66 3.60 11.24 -10.21
N ILE A 67 2.69 10.35 -10.62
CA ILE A 67 1.49 10.73 -11.40
C ILE A 67 0.58 11.66 -10.59
N LEU A 68 0.38 11.38 -9.30
CA LEU A 68 -0.41 12.25 -8.43
C LEU A 68 0.21 13.65 -8.30
N GLN A 69 1.53 13.75 -8.17
CA GLN A 69 2.23 15.03 -8.16
C GLN A 69 2.07 15.78 -9.47
N GLN A 70 2.18 15.09 -10.61
CA GLN A 70 1.95 15.69 -11.93
C GLN A 70 0.53 16.24 -12.07
N LEU A 71 -0.48 15.49 -11.62
CA LEU A 71 -1.87 15.95 -11.61
C LEU A 71 -2.06 17.22 -10.77
N GLN A 72 -1.43 17.28 -9.58
CA GLN A 72 -1.48 18.47 -8.73
C GLN A 72 -0.84 19.68 -9.41
N SER A 73 0.29 19.51 -10.10
CA SER A 73 0.95 20.57 -10.86
C SER A 73 0.11 21.06 -12.04
N LEU A 74 -0.61 20.15 -12.72
CA LEU A 74 -1.53 20.54 -13.80
C LEU A 74 -2.72 21.33 -13.26
N GLN A 75 -3.27 20.94 -12.11
CA GLN A 75 -4.34 21.68 -11.46
C GLN A 75 -3.91 23.07 -10.99
N SER A 76 -2.69 23.22 -10.47
CA SER A 76 -2.17 24.53 -10.07
C SER A 76 -1.95 25.42 -11.29
N LEU A 77 -1.40 24.89 -12.39
CA LEU A 77 -1.25 25.63 -13.64
C LEU A 77 -2.60 26.09 -14.20
N GLN A 78 -3.61 25.22 -14.20
CA GLN A 78 -4.96 25.58 -14.63
C GLN A 78 -5.53 26.75 -13.81
N LYS A 79 -5.33 26.75 -12.49
CA LYS A 79 -5.79 27.85 -11.61
C LYS A 79 -5.12 29.17 -11.95
N VAL A 80 -3.82 29.17 -12.21
CA VAL A 80 -3.07 30.38 -12.59
C VAL A 80 -3.60 30.93 -13.91
N LEU A 81 -3.73 30.10 -14.93
CA LEU A 81 -4.26 30.52 -16.24
C LEU A 81 -5.66 31.10 -16.14
N VAL A 82 -6.54 30.46 -15.36
CA VAL A 82 -7.90 30.96 -15.11
C VAL A 82 -7.88 32.30 -14.35
N SER A 83 -6.97 32.48 -13.39
CA SER A 83 -6.83 33.75 -12.68
C SER A 83 -6.28 34.89 -13.55
N ASP A 84 -5.42 34.56 -14.52
CA ASP A 84 -4.88 35.54 -15.46
C ASP A 84 -5.92 35.98 -16.49
N LEU A 85 -6.86 35.11 -16.88
CA LEU A 85 -7.99 35.46 -17.74
C LEU A 85 -9.05 36.36 -17.06
N MET A 86 -9.05 36.43 -15.73
CA MET A 86 -10.00 37.23 -14.95
C MET A 86 -9.47 38.63 -14.57
N LYS A 87 -8.25 38.98 -14.99
CA LYS A 87 -7.68 40.33 -14.89
C LYS A 87 -7.97 41.11 -16.17
#